data_AF-A0A9P0YQG1-F1
#
_entry.id   AF-A0A9P0YQG1-F1
#
_cell.length_a   1.000
_cell.length_b   1.000
_cell.length_c   1.000
_cell.angle_alpha   90.00
_cell.angle_beta   90.00
_cell.angle_gamma   90.00
#
_symmetry.space_group_name_H-M   'P 1'
#
loop_
_entity.id
_entity.type
_entity.pdbx_description
1 polymer ?
#
loop_
_entity_poly.entity_id
_entity_poly.type
_entity_poly.pdbx_seq_one_letter_code
_entity_poly.pdbx_strand_id
1 'polypeptide(L)'
;MLVRRASWSYVSSSRSFSSFTSSSFLKCGDVLKQAQVFTDADVLAYSRMSHDTNPLHFDPEWAKAAGFNDRVVPGMLVASLFPRTIASNFELYMFLKHYTSSCRCTSESR
;
A
#
# COMPACT_ATOMS: atom_id res chain seq x y z
N MET A 1 41.75 -21.95 19.91
CA MET A 1 40.60 -21.05 19.74
C MET A 1 40.22 -21.02 18.26
N LEU A 2 39.19 -21.76 17.89
CA LEU A 2 38.75 -21.97 16.51
C LEU A 2 37.45 -21.17 16.30
N VAL A 3 37.56 -19.99 15.67
CA VAL A 3 36.39 -19.17 15.35
C VAL A 3 35.72 -19.77 14.10
N ARG A 4 34.63 -20.50 14.31
CA ARG A 4 33.75 -20.99 13.26
C ARG A 4 32.95 -19.81 12.71
N ARG A 5 33.32 -19.34 11.52
CA ARG A 5 32.49 -18.40 10.73
C ARG A 5 31.22 -19.13 10.29
N ALA A 6 30.07 -18.72 10.83
CA ALA A 6 28.77 -19.18 10.36
C ALA A 6 28.52 -18.61 8.95
N SER A 7 28.33 -19.49 7.98
CA SER A 7 27.99 -19.16 6.61
C SER A 7 26.55 -18.63 6.54
N TRP A 8 26.41 -17.33 6.34
CA TRP A 8 25.12 -16.76 5.92
C TRP A 8 24.97 -17.03 4.42
N SER A 9 24.16 -18.02 4.06
CA SER A 9 23.70 -18.17 2.69
C SER A 9 22.76 -17.02 2.38
N TYR A 10 23.31 -15.97 1.76
CA TYR A 10 22.54 -14.91 1.12
C TYR A 10 21.65 -15.56 0.07
N VAL A 11 20.36 -15.69 0.38
CA VAL A 11 19.35 -15.99 -0.64
C VAL A 11 19.10 -14.69 -1.38
N SER A 12 19.89 -14.46 -2.44
CA SER A 12 19.56 -13.49 -3.47
C SER A 12 18.30 -13.97 -4.17
N SER A 13 17.13 -13.60 -3.63
CA SER A 13 15.89 -13.73 -4.37
C SER A 13 15.93 -12.68 -5.47
N SER A 14 16.34 -13.12 -6.67
CA SER A 14 16.24 -12.36 -7.90
C SER A 14 14.76 -12.12 -8.19
N ARG A 15 14.21 -11.05 -7.62
CA ARG A 15 12.97 -10.48 -8.13
C ARG A 15 13.31 -9.91 -9.49
N SER A 16 13.04 -10.68 -10.55
CA SER A 16 13.01 -10.14 -11.90
C SER A 16 11.98 -9.03 -11.93
N PHE A 17 12.45 -7.80 -11.80
CA PHE A 17 11.67 -6.62 -12.15
C PHE A 17 11.48 -6.70 -13.66
N SER A 18 10.36 -7.29 -14.08
CA SER A 18 9.94 -7.17 -15.47
C SER A 18 9.72 -5.69 -15.70
N SER A 19 10.67 -5.06 -16.38
CA SER A 19 10.57 -3.68 -16.80
C SER A 19 9.36 -3.60 -17.72
N PHE A 20 8.22 -3.14 -17.21
CA PHE A 20 7.07 -2.75 -18.02
C PHE A 20 7.44 -1.43 -18.71
N THR A 21 8.40 -1.48 -19.63
CA THR A 21 8.56 -0.43 -20.63
C THR A 21 7.62 -0.76 -21.78
N SER A 22 6.31 -0.59 -21.52
CA SER A 22 5.46 -0.07 -22.58
C SER A 22 5.35 1.40 -22.28
N SER A 23 6.24 2.21 -22.88
CA SER A 23 6.13 3.67 -22.89
C SER A 23 4.94 4.05 -23.76
N SER A 24 3.74 3.74 -23.26
CA SER A 24 2.50 4.29 -23.74
C SER A 24 2.29 5.57 -22.95
N PHE A 25 2.50 6.71 -23.59
CA PHE A 25 2.11 8.00 -23.04
C PHE A 25 0.64 7.91 -22.60
N LEU A 26 0.39 8.17 -21.31
CA LEU A 26 -0.98 8.29 -20.81
C LEU A 26 -1.67 9.43 -21.54
N LYS A 27 -2.91 9.19 -21.94
CA LYS A 27 -3.75 10.15 -22.64
C LYS A 27 -4.98 10.49 -21.79
N CYS A 28 -5.55 11.66 -22.04
CA CYS A 28 -6.82 12.03 -21.44
C CYS A 28 -7.88 10.98 -21.79
N GLY A 29 -8.55 10.46 -20.76
CA GLY A 29 -9.54 9.38 -20.89
C GLY A 29 -9.04 8.00 -20.46
N ASP A 30 -7.73 7.84 -20.21
CA ASP A 30 -7.21 6.58 -19.69
C ASP A 30 -7.72 6.32 -18.28
N VAL A 31 -8.11 5.06 -18.03
CA VAL A 31 -8.60 4.60 -16.73
C VAL A 31 -7.60 3.61 -16.15
N LEU A 32 -7.00 3.97 -15.02
CA LEU A 32 -6.10 3.11 -14.28
C LEU A 32 -6.87 2.41 -13.15
N LYS A 33 -6.59 1.13 -12.94
CA LYS A 33 -7.14 0.32 -11.85
C LYS A 33 -6.00 -0.36 -11.11
N GLN A 34 -6.05 -0.32 -9.78
CA GLN A 34 -5.12 -1.05 -8.92
C GLN A 34 -5.92 -1.85 -7.89
N ALA A 35 -5.54 -3.11 -7.70
CA ALA A 35 -6.05 -3.97 -6.64
C ALA A 35 -4.89 -4.37 -5.73
N GLN A 36 -5.10 -4.32 -4.43
CA GLN A 36 -4.14 -4.75 -3.43
C GLN A 36 -4.88 -5.40 -2.27
N VAL A 37 -4.39 -6.55 -1.81
CA VAL A 37 -4.84 -7.19 -0.59
C VAL A 37 -3.92 -6.73 0.53
N PHE A 38 -4.49 -6.21 1.61
CA PHE A 38 -3.74 -5.80 2.80
C PHE A 38 -3.75 -6.93 3.82
N THR A 39 -2.58 -7.21 4.38
CA THR A 39 -2.39 -8.17 5.45
C THR A 39 -2.30 -7.47 6.81
N ASP A 40 -2.47 -8.23 7.90
CA ASP A 40 -2.27 -7.72 9.26
C ASP A 40 -0.86 -7.12 9.44
N ALA A 41 0.15 -7.68 8.77
CA ALA A 41 1.51 -7.15 8.81
C ALA A 41 1.62 -5.76 8.18
N ASP A 42 0.88 -5.49 7.11
CA ASP A 42 0.83 -4.18 6.44
C ASP A 42 0.14 -3.14 7.33
N VAL A 43 -0.98 -3.51 7.96
CA VAL A 43 -1.71 -2.65 8.89
C VAL A 43 -0.84 -2.30 10.11
N LEU A 44 -0.13 -3.28 10.68
CA LEU A 44 0.81 -3.06 11.77
C LEU A 44 1.99 -2.17 11.35
N ALA A 45 2.54 -2.38 10.15
CA ALA A 45 3.63 -1.55 9.64
C ALA A 45 3.18 -0.10 9.43
N TYR A 46 1.99 0.10 8.85
CA TYR A 46 1.40 1.41 8.67
C TYR A 46 1.17 2.13 10.00
N SER A 47 0.59 1.43 10.98
CA SER A 47 0.34 1.99 12.32
C SER A 47 1.60 2.43 13.03
N ARG A 48 2.69 1.63 12.94
CA ARG A 48 3.99 2.03 13.48
C ARG A 48 4.56 3.29 12.85
N MET A 49 4.33 3.49 11.55
CA MET A 49 4.87 4.63 10.80
C MET A 49 4.02 5.89 10.92
N SER A 50 2.70 5.74 10.87
CA SER A 50 1.73 6.84 10.93
C SER A 50 1.33 7.23 12.35
N HIS A 51 1.61 6.37 13.31
CA HIS A 51 1.11 6.43 14.69
C HIS A 51 -0.42 6.32 14.80
N ASP A 52 -1.10 5.90 13.73
CA ASP A 52 -2.52 5.56 13.78
C ASP A 52 -2.68 4.20 14.47
N THR A 53 -3.08 4.24 15.74
CA THR A 53 -3.29 3.07 16.59
C THR A 53 -4.77 2.85 16.90
N ASN A 54 -5.67 3.33 16.02
CA ASN A 54 -7.10 3.20 16.20
C ASN A 54 -7.51 1.72 16.37
N PRO A 55 -8.21 1.34 17.45
CA PRO A 55 -8.59 -0.05 17.73
C PRO A 55 -9.45 -0.68 16.63
N LEU A 56 -10.15 0.12 15.80
CA LEU A 56 -10.91 -0.36 14.64
C LEU A 56 -10.07 -1.21 13.67
N HIS A 57 -8.75 -1.02 13.66
CA HIS A 57 -7.83 -1.72 12.77
C HIS A 57 -7.28 -3.03 13.36
N PHE A 58 -7.46 -3.27 14.67
CA PHE A 58 -6.78 -4.35 15.40
C PHE A 58 -7.72 -5.27 16.17
N ASP A 59 -8.82 -4.72 16.70
CA ASP A 59 -9.76 -5.42 17.55
C ASP A 59 -11.10 -5.63 16.82
N PRO A 60 -11.47 -6.89 16.51
CA PRO A 60 -12.70 -7.20 15.80
C PRO A 60 -13.96 -6.87 16.60
N GLU A 61 -13.92 -6.92 17.94
CA GLU A 61 -15.10 -6.62 18.77
C GLU A 61 -15.35 -5.11 18.81
N TRP A 62 -14.29 -4.30 18.85
CA TRP A 62 -14.40 -2.85 18.68
C TRP A 62 -14.92 -2.47 17.29
N ALA A 63 -14.45 -3.13 16.24
CA ALA A 63 -14.92 -2.88 14.88
C ALA A 63 -16.41 -3.23 14.72
N LYS A 64 -16.85 -4.36 15.28
CA LYS A 64 -18.27 -4.76 15.33
C LYS A 64 -19.13 -3.78 16.11
N ALA A 65 -18.65 -3.35 17.29
CA ALA A 65 -19.35 -2.35 18.10
C ALA A 65 -19.51 -1.01 17.36
N ALA A 66 -18.58 -0.67 16.47
CA ALA A 66 -18.66 0.50 15.59
C ALA A 66 -19.51 0.29 14.32
N GLY A 67 -20.13 -0.89 14.13
CA GLY A 67 -21.03 -1.20 13.02
C GLY A 67 -20.35 -1.78 11.78
N PHE A 68 -19.08 -2.19 11.87
CA PHE A 68 -18.40 -2.92 10.81
C PHE A 68 -18.56 -4.44 10.98
N ASN A 69 -18.48 -5.20 9.89
CA ASN A 69 -18.56 -6.66 9.97
C ASN A 69 -17.31 -7.30 10.61
N ASP A 70 -16.15 -6.68 10.40
CA ASP A 70 -14.84 -7.09 10.93
C ASP A 70 -13.89 -5.87 10.95
N ARG A 71 -12.64 -6.07 11.38
CA ARG A 71 -11.56 -5.07 11.36
C ARG A 71 -11.46 -4.40 10.00
N VAL A 72 -11.31 -3.08 10.05
CA VAL A 72 -11.25 -2.24 8.84
C VAL A 72 -9.80 -1.85 8.59
N VAL A 73 -9.39 -1.74 7.33
CA VAL A 73 -8.05 -1.22 6.98
C VAL A 73 -8.03 0.31 7.13
N PRO A 74 -6.94 0.94 7.62
CA PRO A 74 -6.81 2.40 7.68
C PRO A 74 -7.10 3.04 6.32
N GLY A 75 -8.04 3.99 6.28
CA GLY A 75 -8.46 4.62 5.01
C GLY A 75 -7.31 5.31 4.28
N MET A 76 -6.38 5.92 5.03
CA MET A 76 -5.19 6.54 4.46
C MET A 76 -4.16 5.54 3.93
N LEU A 77 -4.12 4.31 4.47
CA LEU A 77 -3.31 3.23 3.89
C LEU A 77 -3.87 2.82 2.52
N VAL A 78 -5.19 2.72 2.38
CA VAL A 78 -5.84 2.48 1.08
C VAL A 78 -5.61 3.66 0.13
N ALA A 79 -5.73 4.89 0.61
CA ALA A 79 -5.50 6.10 -0.18
C ALA A 79 -4.04 6.23 -0.67
N SER A 80 -3.08 5.60 -0.01
CA SER A 80 -1.68 5.58 -0.48
C SER A 80 -1.50 4.90 -1.86
N LEU A 81 -2.48 4.12 -2.31
CA LEU A 81 -2.48 3.51 -3.64
C LEU A 81 -2.65 4.57 -4.76
N PHE A 82 -3.30 5.70 -4.48
CA PHE A 82 -3.45 6.79 -5.46
C PHE A 82 -2.10 7.34 -5.94
N PRO A 83 -1.23 7.91 -5.05
CA PRO A 83 0.07 8.41 -5.48
C PRO A 83 0.97 7.28 -6.02
N ARG A 84 0.84 6.06 -5.52
CA ARG A 84 1.57 4.89 -6.05
C ARG A 84 1.20 4.58 -7.50
N THR A 85 -0.09 4.55 -7.81
CA THR A 85 -0.59 4.34 -9.18
C THR A 85 -0.09 5.46 -10.09
N ILE A 86 -0.22 6.72 -9.67
CA ILE A 86 0.21 7.86 -10.48
C ILE A 86 1.72 7.79 -10.73
N ALA A 87 2.53 7.63 -9.68
CA ALA A 87 3.99 7.57 -9.81
C ALA A 87 4.50 6.40 -10.65
N SER A 88 3.76 5.28 -10.69
CA SER A 88 4.16 4.11 -11.49
C SER A 88 3.84 4.26 -12.99
N ASN A 89 2.95 5.20 -13.37
CA ASN A 89 2.49 5.37 -14.75
C ASN A 89 2.84 6.73 -15.36
N PHE A 90 3.22 7.73 -14.55
CA PHE A 90 3.65 9.04 -15.02
C PHE A 90 5.17 9.19 -14.84
N GLU A 91 5.87 9.54 -15.92
CA GLU A 91 7.27 9.96 -15.84
C GLU A 91 7.37 11.21 -14.94
N LEU A 92 8.30 11.16 -13.99
CA LEU A 92 8.34 11.89 -12.71
C LEU A 92 8.43 13.44 -12.78
N TYR A 93 8.09 14.09 -13.89
CA TYR A 93 8.30 15.53 -14.09
C TYR A 93 7.23 16.44 -13.46
N MET A 94 6.17 15.92 -12.84
CA MET A 94 5.06 16.74 -12.28
C MET A 94 4.99 16.83 -10.75
N PHE A 95 5.82 16.11 -9.99
CA PHE A 95 5.65 16.03 -8.53
C PHE A 95 6.13 17.24 -7.71
N LEU A 96 6.55 18.33 -8.38
CA LEU A 96 6.99 19.58 -7.72
C LEU A 96 5.88 20.63 -7.53
N LYS A 97 4.62 20.32 -7.89
CA LYS A 97 3.48 21.19 -7.56
C LYS A 97 2.70 20.60 -6.39
N HIS A 98 2.21 21.47 -5.50
CA HIS A 98 1.21 21.09 -4.48
C HIS A 98 0.01 20.42 -5.18
N TYR A 99 -0.04 19.10 -5.10
CA TYR A 99 -1.12 18.30 -5.64
C TYR A 99 -2.00 17.86 -4.49
N THR A 100 -3.30 18.13 -4.61
CA THR A 100 -4.31 17.69 -3.66
C THR A 100 -5.20 16.67 -4.35
N SER A 101 -5.22 15.45 -3.84
CA SER A 101 -6.21 14.44 -4.24
C SER A 101 -7.37 14.43 -3.25
N SER A 102 -8.59 14.38 -3.77
CA SER A 102 -9.78 14.05 -2.98
C SER A 102 -10.15 12.59 -3.23
N CYS A 103 -10.33 11.82 -2.17
CA CYS A 103 -10.78 10.44 -2.25
C CYS A 103 -11.93 10.22 -1.27
N ARG A 104 -12.91 9.40 -1.67
CA ARG A 104 -14.01 8.95 -0.81
C ARG A 104 -13.90 7.44 -0.68
N CYS A 105 -13.66 6.96 0.54
CA CYS A 105 -13.72 5.54 0.83
C CYS A 105 -15.19 5.13 0.96
N THR A 106 -15.61 4.16 0.16
CA THR A 106 -16.93 3.55 0.24
C THR A 106 -16.74 2.06 0.42
N SER A 107 -17.35 1.48 1.45
CA SER A 107 -17.47 0.03 1.55
C SER A 107 -18.66 -0.42 0.72
N GLU A 108 -18.47 -1.47 -0.08
CA GLU A 108 -19.56 -2.17 -0.73
C GLU A 108 -19.75 -3.48 0.01
N SER A 109 -20.87 -3.62 0.72
CA SER A 109 -21.23 -4.89 1.36
C SER A 109 -21.63 -5.84 0.24
N ARG A 110 -20.73 -6.76 -0.12
CA ARG A 110 -21.12 -7.96 -0.87
C ARG A 110 -21.87 -8.92 0.03
#